data_AF-B0N8N7-F1
#
_entry.id   AF-B0N8N7-F1
#
_cell.length_a   1.000
_cell.length_b   1.000
_cell.length_c   1.000
_cell.angle_alpha   90.00
_cell.angle_beta   90.00
_cell.angle_gamma   90.00
#
_symmetry.space_group_name_H-M   'P 1'
#
loop_
_entity.id
_entity.type
_entity.pdbx_description
1 polymer ?
#
loop_
_entity_poly.entity_id
_entity_poly.type
_entity_poly.pdbx_seq_one_letter_code
_entity_poly.pdbx_strand_id
1 'polypeptide(L)'
;MKRPIILLMGTMIFGILLSVLISVLFYGKNEVSNSIDASTKKIVQKEDKDPYEKVDKTSPTISVYNSSTNKIEEMDIETFLYGVLSAEMSSDFSEEALKAQAVAARTYIIYKKENNMTKGHKGADICTDSNHCQAYFSYNELKKNKGEDWIKESYPKIKKAVDDTKGHILTYDEKAILPLYFSTSSGKTENCE
;
A
#
# COMPACT_ATOMS: atom_id res chain seq x y z
N MET A 1 41.74 -1.64 45.72
CA MET A 1 40.67 -1.73 44.69
C MET A 1 41.21 -2.49 43.49
N LYS A 2 40.83 -3.75 43.24
CA LYS A 2 41.52 -4.57 42.23
C LYS A 2 40.70 -5.07 41.04
N ARG A 3 39.41 -4.74 40.90
CA ARG A 3 38.59 -5.18 39.75
C ARG A 3 37.51 -4.17 39.32
N PRO A 4 37.88 -2.91 38.96
CA PRO A 4 36.90 -1.89 38.56
C PRO A 4 36.15 -2.27 37.25
N ILE A 5 36.80 -3.02 36.36
CA ILE A 5 36.23 -3.45 35.07
C ILE A 5 35.08 -4.44 35.26
N ILE A 6 35.18 -5.37 36.23
CA ILE A 6 34.12 -6.35 36.50
C ILE A 6 32.88 -5.66 37.09
N LEU A 7 33.08 -4.60 37.87
CA LEU A 7 32.00 -3.78 38.42
C LEU A 7 31.27 -3.02 37.30
N LEU A 8 32.03 -2.43 36.36
CA LEU A 8 31.47 -1.77 35.16
C LEU A 8 30.68 -2.73 34.27
N MET A 9 31.24 -3.91 33.95
CA MET A 9 30.55 -4.91 33.15
C MET A 9 29.27 -5.42 33.84
N GLY A 10 29.30 -5.59 35.17
CA GLY A 10 28.12 -5.98 35.95
C GLY A 10 26.98 -4.95 35.85
N THR A 11 27.31 -3.66 35.95
CA THR A 11 26.29 -2.59 35.82
C THR A 11 25.67 -2.51 34.43
N MET A 12 26.47 -2.76 33.38
CA MET A 12 25.99 -2.74 31.99
C MET A 12 25.05 -3.92 31.71
N ILE A 13 25.40 -5.12 32.16
CA ILE A 13 24.55 -6.32 32.01
C ILE A 13 23.25 -6.16 32.80
N PHE A 14 23.32 -5.61 34.01
CA PHE A 14 22.13 -5.36 34.84
C PHE A 14 21.15 -4.37 34.19
N GLY A 15 21.66 -3.30 33.57
CA GLY A 15 20.81 -2.33 32.86
C GLY A 15 20.05 -2.94 31.69
N ILE A 16 20.70 -3.81 30.91
CA ILE A 16 20.07 -4.52 29.79
C ILE A 16 18.98 -5.46 30.31
N LEU A 17 19.28 -6.26 31.33
CA LEU A 17 18.29 -7.19 31.91
C LEU A 17 17.10 -6.47 32.53
N LEU A 18 17.33 -5.32 33.18
CA LEU A 18 16.27 -4.52 33.78
C LEU A 18 15.32 -3.95 32.72
N SER A 19 15.84 -3.51 31.57
CA SER A 19 15.01 -3.00 30.46
C SER A 19 14.10 -4.07 29.87
N VAL A 20 14.59 -5.30 29.72
CA VAL A 20 13.80 -6.44 29.23
C VAL A 20 12.72 -6.83 30.24
N LEU A 21 13.06 -6.83 31.54
CA LEU A 21 12.12 -7.17 32.61
C LEU A 21 10.96 -6.17 32.70
N ILE A 22 11.25 -4.87 32.55
CA ILE A 22 10.24 -3.81 32.50
C ILE A 22 9.32 -4.05 31.30
N SER A 23 9.87 -4.28 30.10
CA SER A 23 9.05 -4.57 28.92
C SER A 23 8.11 -5.76 29.13
N VAL A 24 8.58 -6.86 29.72
CA VAL A 24 7.74 -8.05 30.01
C VAL A 24 6.66 -7.77 31.05
N LEU A 25 6.97 -7.03 32.11
CA LEU A 25 6.03 -6.71 33.17
C LEU A 25 4.91 -5.77 32.72
N PHE A 26 5.16 -4.92 31.73
CA PHE A 26 4.19 -3.93 31.23
C PHE A 26 3.52 -4.32 29.90
N TYR A 27 3.91 -5.43 29.27
CA TYR A 27 3.32 -5.88 27.98
C TYR A 27 1.90 -6.44 28.08
N GLY A 28 1.39 -6.72 29.28
CA GLY A 28 0.21 -7.58 29.46
C GLY A 28 -1.02 -6.98 30.14
N LYS A 29 -1.08 -5.68 30.43
CA LYS A 29 -2.22 -5.10 31.16
C LYS A 29 -2.98 -4.08 30.32
N ASN A 30 -3.73 -4.57 29.34
CA ASN A 30 -4.90 -3.93 28.75
C ASN A 30 -5.85 -5.03 28.26
N GLU A 31 -6.77 -5.45 29.12
CA GLU A 31 -7.90 -6.30 28.71
C GLU A 31 -9.10 -5.42 28.39
N VAL A 32 -9.56 -5.47 27.13
CA VAL A 32 -10.94 -5.14 26.77
C VAL A 32 -11.60 -6.45 26.35
N SER A 33 -12.55 -6.86 27.19
CA SER A 33 -13.45 -7.99 27.02
C SER A 33 -14.34 -7.82 25.79
N ASN A 34 -14.52 -8.88 25.01
CA ASN A 34 -15.79 -9.15 24.33
C ASN A 34 -15.95 -10.64 24.08
N SER A 35 -16.91 -11.23 24.80
CA SER A 35 -17.51 -12.52 24.52
C SER A 35 -18.55 -12.36 23.41
N ILE A 36 -18.61 -13.30 22.46
CA ILE A 36 -19.84 -13.89 21.92
C ILE A 36 -19.48 -15.20 21.22
N ASP A 37 -20.37 -16.14 21.47
CA ASP A 37 -20.32 -17.58 21.27
C ASP A 37 -20.85 -18.00 19.88
N ALA A 38 -20.65 -19.29 19.58
CA ALA A 38 -21.46 -20.16 18.73
C ALA A 38 -21.16 -20.31 17.21
N SER A 39 -20.65 -21.52 16.92
CA SER A 39 -21.21 -22.49 15.95
C SER A 39 -21.09 -22.26 14.44
N THR A 40 -20.11 -22.98 13.87
CA THR A 40 -20.21 -23.92 12.74
C THR A 40 -21.26 -23.66 11.65
N LYS A 41 -20.81 -23.35 10.43
CA LYS A 41 -21.38 -23.97 9.22
C LYS A 41 -20.39 -24.01 8.04
N LYS A 42 -20.00 -25.24 7.69
CA LYS A 42 -19.38 -25.66 6.43
C LYS A 42 -20.31 -25.31 5.26
N ILE A 43 -19.82 -24.80 4.12
CA ILE A 43 -20.36 -25.03 2.76
C ILE A 43 -19.37 -24.55 1.67
N VAL A 44 -18.88 -25.54 0.90
CA VAL A 44 -18.74 -25.64 -0.58
C VAL A 44 -18.03 -24.53 -1.39
N GLN A 45 -17.02 -24.97 -2.15
CA GLN A 45 -16.27 -24.25 -3.20
C GLN A 45 -17.17 -23.64 -4.29
N LYS A 46 -16.90 -22.38 -4.66
CA LYS A 46 -17.40 -21.70 -5.87
C LYS A 46 -16.28 -20.88 -6.50
N GLU A 47 -16.27 -20.85 -7.84
CA GLU A 47 -15.34 -20.16 -8.74
C GLU A 47 -14.96 -18.73 -8.29
N ASP A 48 -13.65 -18.45 -8.29
CA ASP A 48 -13.04 -17.17 -7.87
C ASP A 48 -13.50 -16.01 -8.75
N LYS A 49 -14.49 -15.26 -8.24
CA LYS A 49 -14.80 -13.91 -8.71
C LYS A 49 -14.01 -12.93 -7.86
N ASP A 50 -13.21 -12.11 -8.53
CA ASP A 50 -12.40 -11.04 -7.97
C ASP A 50 -13.25 -10.15 -7.03
N PRO A 51 -12.94 -10.07 -5.72
CA PRO A 51 -13.87 -9.57 -4.70
C PRO A 51 -13.96 -8.04 -4.59
N TYR A 52 -13.58 -7.29 -5.62
CA TYR A 52 -13.67 -5.84 -5.55
C TYR A 52 -15.12 -5.36 -5.60
N GLU A 53 -15.52 -4.71 -4.52
CA GLU A 53 -16.75 -3.94 -4.39
C GLU A 53 -16.75 -2.84 -5.48
N LYS A 54 -17.75 -2.83 -6.37
CA LYS A 54 -17.84 -1.80 -7.42
C LYS A 54 -18.12 -0.45 -6.78
N VAL A 55 -17.09 0.38 -6.65
CA VAL A 55 -17.15 1.72 -6.03
C VAL A 55 -17.80 2.73 -6.98
N ASP A 56 -19.13 2.74 -7.01
CA ASP A 56 -20.04 3.81 -7.48
C ASP A 56 -19.89 4.29 -8.95
N LYS A 57 -21.03 4.63 -9.59
CA LYS A 57 -21.24 4.72 -11.05
C LYS A 57 -20.60 5.92 -11.79
N THR A 58 -19.58 6.57 -11.23
CA THR A 58 -18.93 7.76 -11.84
C THR A 58 -17.40 7.68 -11.95
N SER A 59 -16.79 6.58 -11.50
CA SER A 59 -15.35 6.37 -11.62
C SER A 59 -14.98 5.85 -13.03
N PRO A 60 -13.98 6.43 -13.72
CA PRO A 60 -13.62 6.02 -15.07
C PRO A 60 -12.98 4.63 -15.08
N THR A 61 -13.32 3.85 -16.11
CA THR A 61 -12.62 2.62 -16.43
C THR A 61 -11.34 2.93 -17.20
N ILE A 62 -10.29 2.15 -16.93
CA ILE A 62 -9.00 2.20 -17.58
C ILE A 62 -8.64 0.82 -18.14
N SER A 63 -7.91 0.82 -19.25
CA SER A 63 -7.30 -0.39 -19.80
C SER A 63 -5.92 -0.60 -19.17
N VAL A 64 -5.70 -1.76 -18.57
CA VAL A 64 -4.47 -2.11 -17.83
C VAL A 64 -3.78 -3.28 -18.52
N TYR A 65 -2.54 -3.08 -18.97
CA TYR A 65 -1.69 -4.15 -19.45
C TYR A 65 -0.96 -4.84 -18.27
N ASN A 66 -1.36 -6.06 -17.96
CA ASN A 66 -0.69 -6.90 -16.98
C ASN A 66 0.58 -7.52 -17.60
N SER A 67 1.74 -7.06 -17.13
CA SER A 67 3.04 -7.45 -17.71
C SER A 67 3.42 -8.89 -17.38
N SER A 68 2.87 -9.46 -16.30
CA SER A 68 3.13 -10.85 -15.89
C SER A 68 2.30 -11.85 -16.70
N THR A 69 1.04 -11.52 -17.00
CA THR A 69 0.12 -12.41 -17.73
C THR A 69 0.02 -12.09 -19.22
N ASN A 70 0.62 -10.98 -19.67
CA ASN A 70 0.64 -10.51 -21.05
C ASN A 70 -0.75 -10.17 -21.62
N LYS A 71 -1.70 -9.80 -20.74
CA LYS A 71 -3.11 -9.50 -21.06
C LYS A 71 -3.46 -8.04 -20.80
N ILE A 72 -4.50 -7.55 -21.48
CA ILE A 72 -5.13 -6.26 -21.20
C ILE A 72 -6.47 -6.53 -20.52
N GLU A 73 -6.71 -5.84 -19.41
CA GLU A 73 -7.91 -5.96 -18.60
C GLU A 73 -8.50 -4.58 -18.35
N GLU A 74 -9.82 -4.46 -18.39
CA GLU A 74 -10.52 -3.23 -18.04
C GLU A 74 -10.76 -3.20 -16.54
N MET A 75 -10.33 -2.12 -15.89
CA MET A 75 -10.43 -1.96 -14.44
C MET A 75 -11.00 -0.60 -14.08
N ASP A 76 -11.75 -0.55 -12.99
CA ASP A 76 -12.06 0.71 -12.33
C ASP A 76 -10.77 1.35 -11.80
N ILE A 77 -10.58 2.66 -12.03
CA ILE A 77 -9.34 3.34 -11.65
C ILE A 77 -9.08 3.27 -10.13
N GLU A 78 -10.10 3.39 -9.30
CA GLU A 78 -9.95 3.36 -7.84
C GLU A 78 -9.55 1.96 -7.36
N THR A 79 -10.16 0.93 -7.96
CA THR A 79 -9.80 -0.47 -7.72
C THR A 79 -8.35 -0.75 -8.08
N PHE A 80 -7.89 -0.24 -9.23
CA PHE A 80 -6.49 -0.38 -9.65
C PHE A 80 -5.54 0.33 -8.66
N LEU A 81 -5.93 1.50 -8.15
CA LEU A 81 -5.13 2.28 -7.20
C LEU A 81 -4.94 1.59 -5.85
N TYR A 82 -5.87 0.74 -5.39
CA TYR A 82 -5.64 -0.08 -4.20
C TYR A 82 -4.41 -0.98 -4.35
N GLY A 83 -4.25 -1.59 -5.53
CA GLY A 83 -3.10 -2.42 -5.87
C GLY A 83 -1.82 -1.62 -6.03
N VAL A 84 -1.90 -0.44 -6.64
CA VAL A 84 -0.74 0.46 -6.80
C VAL A 84 -0.21 0.92 -5.44
N LEU A 85 -1.07 1.48 -4.59
CA LEU A 85 -0.63 1.97 -3.28
C LEU A 85 -0.06 0.86 -2.40
N SER A 86 -0.65 -0.33 -2.46
CA SER A 86 -0.17 -1.49 -1.70
C SER A 86 1.20 -2.01 -2.15
N ALA A 87 1.58 -1.71 -3.39
CA ALA A 87 2.86 -2.09 -3.99
C ALA A 87 3.93 -0.99 -3.87
N GLU A 88 3.55 0.28 -3.94
CA GLU A 88 4.47 1.43 -3.87
C GLU A 88 4.81 1.87 -2.43
N MET A 89 3.87 1.70 -1.50
CA MET A 89 3.96 2.33 -0.18
C MET A 89 3.60 1.35 0.95
N SER A 90 4.36 1.39 2.04
CA SER A 90 4.03 0.59 3.23
C SER A 90 2.78 1.14 3.91
N SER A 91 1.92 0.23 4.39
CA SER A 91 0.74 0.55 5.21
C SER A 91 1.08 1.26 6.52
N ASP A 92 2.33 1.18 6.98
CA ASP A 92 2.79 1.82 8.21
C ASP A 92 2.97 3.34 8.06
N PHE A 93 3.01 3.86 6.84
CA PHE A 93 3.14 5.29 6.59
C PHE A 93 1.90 6.03 7.11
N SER A 94 2.06 7.31 7.39
CA SER A 94 0.94 8.16 7.83
C SER A 94 -0.20 8.15 6.79
N GLU A 95 -1.44 8.31 7.27
CA GLU A 95 -2.62 8.35 6.39
C GLU A 95 -2.51 9.44 5.33
N GLU A 96 -2.01 10.62 5.70
CA GLU A 96 -1.83 11.74 4.76
C GLU A 96 -0.76 11.46 3.70
N ALA A 97 0.28 10.69 4.05
CA ALA A 97 1.27 10.25 3.06
C ALA A 97 0.67 9.25 2.06
N LEU A 98 -0.16 8.30 2.53
CA LEU A 98 -0.90 7.39 1.65
C LEU A 98 -1.89 8.16 0.75
N LYS A 99 -2.61 9.15 1.28
CA LYS A 99 -3.50 10.01 0.50
C LYS A 99 -2.75 10.78 -0.59
N ALA A 100 -1.60 11.36 -0.26
CA ALA A 100 -0.75 12.04 -1.24
C ALA A 100 -0.31 11.08 -2.37
N GLN A 101 0.08 9.86 -2.02
CA GLN A 101 0.43 8.84 -3.01
C GLN A 101 -0.77 8.44 -3.87
N ALA A 102 -1.98 8.32 -3.31
CA ALA A 102 -3.20 8.03 -4.07
C ALA A 102 -3.47 9.09 -5.13
N VAL A 103 -3.38 10.38 -4.75
CA VAL A 103 -3.57 11.49 -5.69
C VAL A 103 -2.48 11.49 -6.77
N ALA A 104 -1.21 11.29 -6.41
CA ALA A 104 -0.11 11.21 -7.38
C ALA A 104 -0.30 10.04 -8.36
N ALA A 105 -0.62 8.84 -7.86
CA ALA A 105 -0.82 7.67 -8.71
C ALA A 105 -2.03 7.83 -9.64
N ARG A 106 -3.14 8.38 -9.14
CA ARG A 106 -4.32 8.69 -9.98
C ARG A 106 -3.96 9.68 -11.08
N THR A 107 -3.24 10.74 -10.71
CA THR A 107 -2.80 11.77 -11.66
C THR A 107 -1.91 11.18 -12.74
N TYR A 108 -1.02 10.24 -12.41
CA TYR A 108 -0.15 9.57 -13.37
C TYR A 108 -0.95 8.81 -14.45
N ILE A 109 -1.99 8.08 -14.04
CA ILE A 109 -2.88 7.36 -14.95
C ILE A 109 -3.62 8.34 -15.87
N ILE A 110 -4.19 9.41 -15.31
CA ILE A 110 -4.90 10.44 -16.09
C ILE A 110 -3.96 11.14 -17.07
N TYR A 111 -2.76 11.54 -16.62
CA TYR A 111 -1.75 12.15 -17.47
C TYR A 111 -1.39 11.27 -18.67
N LYS A 112 -1.13 9.97 -18.44
CA LYS A 112 -0.82 9.04 -19.53
C LYS A 112 -1.97 8.89 -20.52
N LYS A 113 -3.20 8.82 -20.03
CA LYS A 113 -4.41 8.72 -20.84
C LYS A 113 -4.63 9.97 -21.70
N GLU A 114 -4.58 11.16 -21.09
CA GLU A 114 -4.74 12.45 -21.79
C GLU A 114 -3.68 12.68 -22.86
N ASN A 115 -2.45 12.20 -22.62
CA ASN A 115 -1.32 12.34 -23.55
C ASN A 115 -1.14 11.13 -24.47
N ASN A 116 -2.08 10.17 -24.48
CA ASN A 116 -2.03 8.95 -25.30
C ASN A 116 -0.68 8.20 -25.22
N MET A 117 -0.08 8.16 -24.02
CA MET A 117 1.24 7.57 -23.79
C MET A 117 1.18 6.04 -23.73
N THR A 118 0.86 5.41 -24.85
CA THR A 118 0.57 3.96 -24.93
C THR A 118 1.78 3.07 -25.26
N LYS A 119 2.94 3.68 -25.53
CA LYS A 119 4.18 2.97 -25.86
C LYS A 119 4.63 2.15 -24.66
N GLY A 120 4.99 0.88 -24.89
CA GLY A 120 5.49 -0.03 -23.85
C GLY A 120 4.41 -0.88 -23.17
N HIS A 121 3.12 -0.60 -23.38
CA HIS A 121 2.03 -1.36 -22.77
C HIS A 121 0.88 -1.70 -23.74
N LYS A 122 1.25 -2.11 -24.95
CA LYS A 122 0.36 -2.72 -25.95
C LYS A 122 -0.92 -1.94 -26.27
N GLY A 123 -0.88 -0.61 -26.19
CA GLY A 123 -2.07 0.21 -26.48
C GLY A 123 -2.98 0.46 -25.28
N ALA A 124 -2.72 -0.16 -24.11
CA ALA A 124 -3.47 0.11 -22.88
C ALA A 124 -3.16 1.51 -22.31
N ASP A 125 -3.95 1.99 -21.36
CA ASP A 125 -3.73 3.27 -20.66
C ASP A 125 -2.52 3.22 -19.73
N ILE A 126 -2.29 2.06 -19.09
CA ILE A 126 -1.23 1.84 -18.09
C ILE A 126 -0.72 0.39 -18.11
N CYS A 127 0.38 0.09 -17.39
CA CYS A 127 0.80 -1.28 -17.12
C CYS A 127 1.28 -1.51 -15.70
N THR A 128 1.40 -2.79 -15.33
CA THR A 128 1.80 -3.25 -14.00
C THR A 128 3.32 -3.42 -13.80
N ASP A 129 4.14 -3.01 -14.79
CA ASP A 129 5.61 -2.99 -14.65
C ASP A 129 6.07 -1.69 -13.98
N SER A 130 6.68 -1.81 -12.81
CA SER A 130 7.20 -0.69 -12.03
C SER A 130 8.38 0.04 -12.70
N ASN A 131 9.09 -0.59 -13.64
CA ASN A 131 10.18 0.05 -14.37
C ASN A 131 9.66 0.95 -15.51
N HIS A 132 8.38 0.86 -15.84
CA HIS A 132 7.77 1.58 -16.96
C HIS A 132 6.59 2.48 -16.56
N CYS A 133 5.77 2.00 -15.63
CA CYS A 133 4.58 2.69 -15.14
C CYS A 133 4.66 2.81 -13.62
N GLN A 134 3.96 1.93 -12.91
CA GLN A 134 3.83 1.95 -11.46
C GLN A 134 3.80 0.51 -10.97
N ALA A 135 4.31 0.29 -9.76
CA ALA A 135 4.19 -1.01 -9.12
C ALA A 135 2.72 -1.34 -8.90
N TYR A 136 2.34 -2.60 -9.06
CA TYR A 136 0.99 -3.08 -8.84
C TYR A 136 1.00 -4.52 -8.34
N PHE A 137 0.18 -4.79 -7.34
CA PHE A 137 -0.21 -6.14 -6.96
C PHE A 137 -1.73 -6.23 -6.95
N SER A 138 -2.28 -7.25 -7.61
CA SER A 138 -3.69 -7.62 -7.45
C SER A 138 -3.97 -8.06 -6.01
N TYR A 139 -5.23 -8.01 -5.60
CA TYR A 139 -5.67 -8.47 -4.28
C TYR A 139 -5.24 -9.91 -3.98
N ASN A 140 -5.31 -10.79 -4.98
CA ASN A 140 -4.85 -12.18 -4.84
C ASN A 140 -3.33 -12.26 -4.62
N GLU A 141 -2.55 -11.44 -5.32
CA GLU A 141 -1.10 -11.34 -5.09
C GLU A 141 -0.80 -10.73 -3.72
N LEU A 142 -1.53 -9.71 -3.28
CA LEU A 142 -1.39 -9.14 -1.94
C LEU A 142 -1.71 -10.17 -0.86
N LYS A 143 -2.82 -10.90 -0.98
CA LYS A 143 -3.20 -11.95 -0.05
C LYS A 143 -2.14 -13.06 0.01
N LYS A 144 -1.61 -13.47 -1.14
CA LYS A 144 -0.56 -14.47 -1.23
C LYS A 144 0.78 -14.00 -0.64
N ASN A 145 1.17 -12.76 -0.93
CA ASN A 145 2.50 -12.25 -0.61
C ASN A 145 2.59 -11.66 0.80
N LYS A 146 1.50 -11.09 1.31
CA LYS A 146 1.45 -10.40 2.62
C LYS A 146 0.62 -11.15 3.68
N GLY A 147 -0.16 -12.15 3.28
CA GLY A 147 -0.95 -12.99 4.19
C GLY A 147 -2.32 -12.40 4.55
N GLU A 148 -3.18 -13.22 5.16
CA GLU A 148 -4.55 -12.83 5.49
C GLU A 148 -4.64 -11.74 6.57
N ASP A 149 -3.72 -11.75 7.53
CA ASP A 149 -3.74 -10.79 8.64
C ASP A 149 -3.44 -9.38 8.11
N TRP A 150 -2.47 -9.24 7.21
CA TRP A 150 -2.21 -7.96 6.53
C TRP A 150 -3.43 -7.47 5.73
N ILE A 151 -4.13 -8.38 5.03
CA ILE A 151 -5.36 -8.04 4.29
C ILE A 151 -6.46 -7.55 5.24
N LYS A 152 -6.57 -8.10 6.45
CA LYS A 152 -7.59 -7.70 7.43
C LYS A 152 -7.24 -6.41 8.15
N GLU A 153 -5.96 -6.19 8.46
CA GLU A 153 -5.52 -5.12 9.36
C GLU A 153 -4.94 -3.91 8.62
N SER A 154 -4.16 -4.13 7.56
CA SER A 154 -3.39 -3.09 6.89
C SER A 154 -4.01 -2.61 5.59
N TYR A 155 -4.54 -3.52 4.77
CA TYR A 155 -5.19 -3.17 3.50
C TYR A 155 -6.36 -2.17 3.65
N PRO A 156 -7.22 -2.23 4.70
CA PRO A 156 -8.31 -1.26 4.85
C PRO A 156 -7.82 0.19 4.98
N LYS A 157 -6.67 0.42 5.61
CA LYS A 157 -6.07 1.76 5.72
C LYS A 157 -5.65 2.30 4.35
N ILE A 158 -5.08 1.45 3.51
CA ILE A 158 -4.70 1.81 2.13
C ILE A 158 -5.95 2.09 1.31
N LYS A 159 -6.94 1.20 1.36
CA LYS A 159 -8.23 1.37 0.67
C LYS A 159 -8.88 2.70 1.06
N LYS A 160 -8.94 3.00 2.36
CA LYS A 160 -9.47 4.27 2.88
C LYS A 160 -8.73 5.49 2.32
N ALA A 161 -7.40 5.46 2.20
CA ALA A 161 -6.64 6.58 1.65
C ALA A 161 -6.97 6.85 0.17
N VAL A 162 -7.17 5.79 -0.63
CA VAL A 162 -7.64 5.93 -2.02
C VAL A 162 -9.07 6.47 -2.06
N ASP A 163 -9.97 5.90 -1.27
CA ASP A 163 -11.38 6.28 -1.22
C ASP A 163 -11.59 7.73 -0.77
N ASP A 164 -10.87 8.16 0.27
CA ASP A 164 -10.92 9.53 0.80
C ASP A 164 -10.41 10.58 -0.18
N THR A 165 -9.64 10.17 -1.20
CA THR A 165 -9.09 11.05 -2.25
C THR A 165 -9.69 10.78 -3.61
N LYS A 166 -10.83 10.09 -3.67
CA LYS A 166 -11.50 9.70 -4.92
C LYS A 166 -11.64 10.89 -5.87
N GLY A 167 -11.15 10.72 -7.10
CA GLY A 167 -11.21 11.75 -8.15
C GLY A 167 -10.29 12.96 -7.98
N HIS A 168 -9.53 13.07 -6.88
CA HIS A 168 -8.53 14.13 -6.74
C HIS A 168 -7.30 13.85 -7.61
N ILE A 169 -6.87 14.87 -8.35
CA ILE A 169 -5.66 14.87 -9.18
C ILE A 169 -4.86 16.16 -8.98
N LEU A 170 -3.56 16.12 -9.28
CA LEU A 170 -2.67 17.28 -9.31
C LEU A 170 -2.70 17.92 -10.70
N THR A 171 -2.87 19.24 -10.74
CA THR A 171 -2.92 19.99 -12.00
C THR A 171 -1.95 21.17 -12.02
N TYR A 172 -1.51 21.53 -13.22
CA TYR A 172 -0.80 22.76 -13.53
C TYR A 172 -1.37 23.31 -14.83
N ASP A 173 -1.73 24.59 -14.87
CA ASP A 173 -2.48 25.20 -15.99
C ASP A 173 -3.71 24.37 -16.41
N GLU A 174 -4.48 23.92 -15.40
CA GLU A 174 -5.71 23.12 -15.56
C GLU A 174 -5.52 21.76 -16.24
N LYS A 175 -4.29 21.31 -16.45
CA LYS A 175 -3.96 19.98 -17.01
C LYS A 175 -3.34 19.09 -15.96
N ALA A 176 -3.60 17.78 -16.05
CA ALA A 176 -2.90 16.82 -15.21
C ALA A 176 -1.38 16.98 -15.39
N ILE A 177 -0.63 16.98 -14.28
CA ILE A 177 0.84 16.98 -14.35
C ILE A 177 1.38 15.56 -14.56
N LEU A 178 2.67 15.42 -14.87
CA LEU A 178 3.38 14.14 -14.74
C LEU A 178 3.94 14.02 -13.31
N PRO A 179 3.31 13.27 -12.40
CA PRO A 179 3.64 13.30 -10.98
C PRO A 179 4.71 12.24 -10.65
N LEU A 180 5.95 12.46 -11.10
CA LEU A 180 7.04 11.54 -10.78
C LEU A 180 7.26 11.49 -9.26
N TYR A 181 7.39 10.28 -8.72
CA TYR A 181 7.68 10.02 -7.32
C TYR A 181 8.78 8.97 -7.19
N PHE A 182 9.47 8.98 -6.04
CA PHE A 182 10.56 8.06 -5.75
C PHE A 182 10.71 7.86 -4.25
N SER A 183 11.44 6.82 -3.83
CA SER A 183 11.44 6.34 -2.44
C SER A 183 12.09 7.32 -1.44
N THR A 184 13.32 7.75 -1.69
CA THR A 184 14.08 8.57 -0.73
C THR A 184 15.08 9.43 -1.48
N SER A 185 15.20 10.69 -1.08
CA SER A 185 16.14 11.64 -1.66
C SER A 185 17.43 11.74 -0.87
N SER A 186 18.42 12.43 -1.44
CA SER A 186 19.67 12.79 -0.78
C SER A 186 19.52 13.98 0.20
N GLY A 187 18.28 14.47 0.41
CA GLY A 187 17.96 15.67 1.20
C GLY A 187 17.30 16.79 0.38
N LYS A 188 17.29 16.67 -0.95
CA LYS A 188 16.59 17.56 -1.90
C LYS A 188 16.03 16.74 -3.05
N THR A 189 14.98 17.24 -3.71
CA THR A 189 14.52 16.69 -5.00
C THR A 189 15.38 17.22 -6.14
N GLU A 190 15.35 16.52 -7.27
CA GLU A 190 16.03 16.94 -8.51
C GLU A 190 15.11 17.81 -9.36
N ASN A 191 15.71 18.70 -10.17
CA ASN A 191 15.02 19.28 -11.32
C ASN A 191 14.85 18.20 -12.40
N CYS A 192 13.88 18.37 -13.31
CA CYS A 192 13.62 17.34 -14.31
C CYS A 192 14.56 17.41 -15.53
N GLU A 193 15.28 18.52 -15.70
CA GLU A 193 16.22 18.82 -16.79
C GLU A 193 17.71 18.73 -16.44
#